data_AF-A0A812CCN7-F1
#
_entry.id   AF-A0A812CCN7-F1
#
_cell.length_a   1.000
_cell.length_b   1.000
_cell.length_c   1.000
_cell.angle_alpha   90.00
_cell.angle_beta   90.00
_cell.angle_gamma   90.00
#
_symmetry.space_group_name_H-M   'P 1'
#
loop_
_entity.id
_entity.type
_entity.pdbx_description
1 polymer ?
#
loop_
_entity_poly.entity_id
_entity_poly.type
_entity_poly.pdbx_seq_one_letter_code
_entity_poly.pdbx_strand_id
1 'polypeptide(L)'
;MRPNRISRHCKRCIRVALKSLNQRAKSPTTSSRRSHRLFLKLYISGAKEIDIHGKRAIIIFVPVPQLRAYQKIQIRLVRELEKKFSGRHVVFIAQRRILPKPNRKIKNKQKQKRPISRTLTSVHEAILEDLCFPAEIVGKRIRIKADGSKLIKVHLDKNQQTNIEHKLEVFRGVYKRLTGKDVVFEFPDYVL
;
A
#
# COMPACT_ATOMS: atom_id res chain seq x y z
N MET A 1 -2.89 0.03 -23.28
CA MET A 1 -3.54 0.17 -21.94
C MET A 1 -3.59 1.64 -21.57
N ARG A 2 -4.79 2.25 -21.56
CA ARG A 2 -4.97 3.66 -21.17
C ARG A 2 -4.55 3.83 -19.69
N PRO A 3 -3.78 4.86 -19.31
CA PRO A 3 -3.46 5.07 -17.91
C PRO A 3 -4.77 5.37 -17.18
N ASN A 4 -5.12 4.54 -16.19
CA ASN A 4 -6.26 4.76 -15.29
C ASN A 4 -6.23 6.21 -14.78
N ARG A 5 -6.98 7.09 -15.45
CA ARG A 5 -7.19 8.46 -15.00
C ARG A 5 -8.00 8.35 -13.72
N ILE A 6 -7.37 8.63 -12.60
CA ILE A 6 -8.11 9.06 -11.41
C ILE A 6 -9.04 10.18 -11.88
N SER A 7 -10.33 10.11 -11.57
CA SER A 7 -11.21 11.23 -11.83
C SER A 7 -10.56 12.48 -11.22
N ARG A 8 -10.53 13.60 -11.95
CA ARG A 8 -9.91 14.85 -11.43
C ARG A 8 -10.47 15.20 -10.04
N HIS A 9 -11.70 14.77 -9.77
CA HIS A 9 -12.39 14.84 -8.49
C HIS A 9 -11.69 14.07 -7.37
N CYS A 10 -11.29 12.81 -7.55
CA CYS A 10 -10.67 11.98 -6.50
C CYS A 10 -9.24 12.47 -6.13
N LYS A 11 -8.44 12.96 -7.10
CA LYS A 11 -7.15 13.63 -6.79
C LYS A 11 -7.36 14.93 -6.01
N ARG A 12 -8.37 15.72 -6.36
CA ARG A 12 -8.67 16.99 -5.68
C ARG A 12 -9.23 16.72 -4.29
N CYS A 13 -10.17 15.80 -4.14
CA CYS A 13 -10.74 15.37 -2.85
C CYS A 13 -9.71 14.75 -1.93
N ILE A 14 -8.79 13.90 -2.40
CA ILE A 14 -7.74 13.33 -1.53
C ILE A 14 -6.70 14.39 -1.15
N ARG A 15 -6.28 15.25 -2.10
CA ARG A 15 -5.35 16.34 -1.82
C ARG A 15 -5.98 17.41 -0.90
N VAL A 16 -7.27 17.69 -1.06
CA VAL A 16 -8.06 18.58 -0.18
C VAL A 16 -8.35 17.90 1.17
N ALA A 17 -8.59 16.59 1.22
CA ALA A 17 -8.80 15.84 2.46
C ALA A 17 -7.52 15.73 3.29
N LEU A 18 -6.37 15.54 2.65
CA LEU A 18 -5.07 15.53 3.33
C LEU A 18 -4.62 16.94 3.70
N LYS A 19 -4.87 17.95 2.86
CA LYS A 19 -4.66 19.36 3.24
C LYS A 19 -5.59 19.79 4.38
N SER A 20 -6.84 19.33 4.40
CA SER A 20 -7.81 19.65 5.46
C SER A 20 -7.55 18.84 6.73
N LEU A 21 -6.99 17.63 6.66
CA LEU A 21 -6.41 16.93 7.82
C LEU A 21 -5.20 17.69 8.37
N ASN A 22 -4.31 18.16 7.50
CA ASN A 22 -3.18 19.03 7.89
C ASN A 22 -3.63 20.40 8.42
N GLN A 23 -4.82 20.90 8.06
CA GLN A 23 -5.38 22.17 8.57
C GLN A 23 -6.23 21.97 9.84
N ARG A 24 -6.97 20.87 9.99
CA ARG A 24 -7.63 20.49 11.25
C ARG A 24 -6.62 20.07 12.33
N ALA A 25 -5.47 19.52 11.94
CA ALA A 25 -4.33 19.41 12.84
C ALA A 25 -3.72 20.78 13.23
N LYS A 26 -4.21 21.92 12.72
CA LYS A 26 -3.80 23.25 13.18
C LYS A 26 -4.81 23.89 14.15
N SER A 27 -6.01 23.33 14.35
CA SER A 27 -6.93 23.85 15.37
C SER A 27 -6.47 23.43 16.78
N PRO A 28 -6.44 24.35 17.76
CA PRO A 28 -5.74 24.16 19.03
C PRO A 28 -6.50 23.32 20.07
N THR A 29 -7.55 22.60 19.68
CA THR A 29 -8.41 21.88 20.62
C THR A 29 -8.05 20.38 20.68
N THR A 30 -7.56 20.00 21.87
CA THR A 30 -7.41 18.64 22.44
C THR A 30 -6.09 17.87 22.19
N SER A 31 -5.16 18.09 23.13
CA SER A 31 -4.29 17.08 23.79
C SER A 31 -3.32 16.19 23.00
N SER A 32 -2.55 16.71 22.01
CA SER A 32 -1.25 16.09 21.67
C SER A 32 -0.27 17.02 20.94
N ARG A 33 0.27 18.04 21.63
CA ARG A 33 1.25 19.01 21.07
C ARG A 33 2.49 18.38 20.41
N ARG A 34 2.86 17.13 20.71
CA ARG A 34 4.03 16.45 20.11
C ARG A 34 3.75 15.84 18.74
N SER A 35 2.53 15.38 18.48
CA SER A 35 2.19 14.68 17.23
C SER A 35 2.04 15.63 16.03
N HIS A 36 1.65 16.88 16.29
CA HIS A 36 1.28 17.85 15.26
C HIS A 36 2.47 18.34 14.42
N ARG A 37 3.68 18.38 14.97
CA ARG A 37 4.88 18.88 14.26
C ARG A 37 5.35 17.96 13.13
N LEU A 38 5.04 16.66 13.21
CA LEU A 38 5.43 15.66 12.21
C LEU A 38 4.60 15.76 10.92
N PHE A 39 3.33 16.15 11.02
CA PHE A 39 2.41 16.22 9.87
C PHE A 39 2.75 17.33 8.87
N LEU A 40 3.38 18.43 9.32
CA LEU A 40 3.73 19.56 8.46
C LEU A 40 4.70 19.20 7.31
N LYS A 41 5.42 18.07 7.41
CA LYS A 41 6.39 17.63 6.39
C LYS A 41 5.93 16.42 5.56
N LEU A 42 4.77 15.84 5.86
CA LEU A 42 4.26 14.67 5.13
C LEU A 42 3.53 15.10 3.87
N TYR A 43 3.88 14.47 2.74
CA TYR A 43 3.19 14.66 1.47
C TYR A 43 2.88 13.30 0.84
N ILE A 44 1.99 13.33 -0.15
CA ILE A 44 1.65 12.15 -0.94
C ILE A 44 2.19 12.31 -2.37
N SER A 45 2.72 11.24 -2.94
CA SER A 45 3.16 11.21 -4.34
C SER A 45 1.95 11.17 -5.28
N GLY A 46 0.91 10.44 -4.91
CA GLY A 46 -0.30 10.31 -5.69
C GLY A 46 -1.35 9.46 -4.99
N ALA A 47 -2.48 9.28 -5.63
CA ALA A 47 -3.50 8.34 -5.19
C ALA A 47 -4.17 7.72 -6.41
N LYS A 48 -4.69 6.50 -6.29
CA LYS A 48 -5.37 5.74 -7.33
C LYS A 48 -6.61 5.06 -6.75
N GLU A 49 -7.74 5.20 -7.41
CA GLU A 49 -8.96 4.47 -7.06
C GLU A 49 -9.05 3.21 -7.91
N ILE A 50 -9.44 2.09 -7.29
CA ILE A 50 -9.60 0.78 -7.92
C ILE A 50 -10.95 0.20 -7.51
N ASP A 51 -11.65 -0.39 -8.48
CA ASP A 51 -12.86 -1.17 -8.23
C ASP A 51 -12.50 -2.66 -8.08
N ILE A 52 -12.96 -3.27 -6.99
CA ILE A 52 -12.68 -4.65 -6.59
C ILE A 52 -14.00 -5.29 -6.17
N HIS A 53 -14.55 -6.14 -7.04
CA HIS A 53 -15.76 -6.93 -6.74
C HIS A 53 -16.93 -6.08 -6.20
N GLY A 54 -17.14 -4.88 -6.74
CA GLY A 54 -18.21 -3.96 -6.33
C GLY A 54 -17.84 -3.04 -5.14
N LYS A 55 -16.69 -3.26 -4.49
CA LYS A 55 -16.13 -2.35 -3.48
C LYS A 55 -15.05 -1.48 -4.11
N ARG A 56 -15.15 -0.16 -3.92
CA ARG A 56 -14.11 0.79 -4.34
C ARG A 56 -13.06 0.94 -3.25
N ALA A 57 -11.80 0.71 -3.61
CA ALA A 57 -10.64 0.89 -2.75
C ALA A 57 -9.78 2.06 -3.24
N ILE A 58 -9.23 2.83 -2.30
CA ILE A 58 -8.35 3.96 -2.57
C ILE A 58 -6.92 3.59 -2.15
N ILE A 59 -6.01 3.65 -3.11
CA ILE A 59 -4.58 3.47 -2.90
C ILE A 59 -3.94 4.84 -2.80
N ILE A 60 -3.21 5.11 -1.73
CA ILE A 60 -2.43 6.33 -1.56
C ILE A 60 -0.95 5.99 -1.70
N PHE A 61 -0.30 6.63 -2.66
CA PHE A 61 1.12 6.47 -2.90
C PHE A 61 1.93 7.45 -2.04
N VAL A 62 2.76 6.88 -1.19
CA VAL A 62 3.61 7.59 -0.23
C VAL A 62 5.07 7.54 -0.69
N PRO A 63 5.85 8.62 -0.59
CA PRO A 63 7.29 8.55 -0.84
C PRO A 63 7.98 7.57 0.11
N VAL A 64 8.86 6.71 -0.39
CA VAL A 64 9.58 5.70 0.42
C VAL A 64 10.23 6.27 1.69
N PRO A 65 10.90 7.45 1.67
CA PRO A 65 11.51 8.01 2.89
C PRO A 65 10.51 8.33 4.01
N GLN A 66 9.24 8.57 3.65
CA GLN A 66 8.19 8.94 4.59
C GLN A 66 7.37 7.75 5.10
N LEU A 67 7.55 6.56 4.51
CA LEU A 67 6.75 5.37 4.84
C LEU A 67 6.73 5.06 6.34
N ARG A 68 7.90 5.05 6.99
CA ARG A 68 8.01 4.79 8.44
C ARG A 68 7.26 5.81 9.29
N ALA A 69 7.21 7.07 8.86
CA ALA A 69 6.46 8.10 9.56
C ALA A 69 4.94 7.90 9.38
N TYR A 70 4.50 7.49 8.19
CA TYR A 70 3.10 7.15 7.94
C TYR A 70 2.68 5.92 8.75
N GLN A 71 3.49 4.85 8.80
CA GLN A 71 3.19 3.62 9.55
C GLN A 71 2.85 3.90 11.03
N LYS A 72 3.60 4.79 11.70
CA LYS A 72 3.33 5.18 13.10
C LYS A 72 1.92 5.75 13.33
N ILE A 73 1.35 6.39 12.31
CA ILE A 73 0.07 7.12 12.39
C ILE A 73 -1.02 6.41 11.58
N GLN A 74 -0.65 5.39 10.80
CA GLN A 74 -1.48 4.78 9.75
C GLN A 74 -2.79 4.23 10.30
N ILE A 75 -2.80 3.61 11.49
CA ILE A 75 -4.01 3.06 12.10
C ILE A 75 -5.08 4.15 12.30
N ARG A 76 -4.68 5.33 12.80
CA ARG A 76 -5.59 6.46 13.03
C ARG A 76 -6.00 7.11 11.71
N LEU A 77 -5.04 7.33 10.82
CA LEU A 77 -5.28 7.96 9.52
C LEU A 77 -6.21 7.14 8.62
N VAL A 78 -6.05 5.81 8.58
CA VAL A 78 -6.92 4.94 7.79
C VAL A 78 -8.36 5.06 8.29
N ARG A 79 -8.61 5.00 9.60
CA ARG A 79 -9.97 5.13 10.16
C ARG A 79 -10.62 6.48 9.82
N GLU A 80 -9.87 7.57 9.93
CA GLU A 80 -10.37 8.91 9.58
C GLU A 80 -10.68 9.05 8.09
N LEU A 81 -9.84 8.47 7.22
CA LEU A 81 -10.04 8.52 5.78
C LEU A 81 -11.20 7.60 5.36
N GLU A 82 -11.31 6.40 5.90
CA GLU A 82 -12.43 5.49 5.65
C GLU A 82 -13.77 6.13 6.05
N LYS A 83 -13.81 6.83 7.20
CA LYS A 83 -14.99 7.60 7.62
C LYS A 83 -15.34 8.74 6.65
N LYS A 84 -14.33 9.45 6.13
CA LYS A 84 -14.53 10.55 5.17
C LYS A 84 -14.95 10.07 3.77
N PHE A 85 -14.50 8.89 3.36
CA PHE A 85 -14.77 8.32 2.04
C PHE A 85 -15.92 7.31 2.06
N SER A 86 -16.91 7.52 2.94
CA SER A 86 -18.14 6.73 3.00
C SER A 86 -17.89 5.22 3.17
N GLY A 87 -16.90 4.85 3.97
CA GLY A 87 -16.55 3.45 4.25
C GLY A 87 -15.73 2.75 3.16
N ARG A 88 -15.25 3.48 2.13
CA ARG A 88 -14.32 2.90 1.13
C ARG A 88 -12.99 2.56 1.79
N HIS A 89 -12.48 1.35 1.53
CA HIS A 89 -11.20 0.91 2.07
C HIS A 89 -10.04 1.74 1.54
N VAL A 90 -9.17 2.20 2.44
CA VAL A 90 -7.99 3.01 2.11
C VAL A 90 -6.72 2.24 2.47
N VAL A 91 -5.80 2.16 1.51
CA VAL A 91 -4.52 1.46 1.69
C VAL A 91 -3.35 2.36 1.29
N PHE A 92 -2.28 2.33 2.08
CA PHE A 92 -1.05 3.09 1.80
C PHE A 92 -0.01 2.17 1.16
N ILE A 93 0.64 2.65 0.09
CA ILE A 93 1.70 1.92 -0.59
C ILE A 93 2.85 2.87 -0.88
N ALA A 94 4.09 2.43 -0.66
CA ALA A 94 5.24 3.23 -1.05
C ALA A 94 5.39 3.31 -2.58
N GLN A 95 5.64 4.51 -3.08
CA GLN A 95 5.99 4.76 -4.48
C GLN A 95 7.42 4.26 -4.74
N ARG A 96 7.58 2.97 -5.06
CA ARG A 96 8.87 2.35 -5.40
C ARG A 96 9.13 2.41 -6.90
N ARG A 97 10.39 2.65 -7.29
CA ARG A 97 10.83 2.65 -8.69
C ARG A 97 11.49 1.32 -9.04
N ILE A 98 10.92 0.60 -10.01
CA ILE A 98 11.53 -0.61 -10.59
C ILE A 98 12.49 -0.18 -11.70
N LEU A 99 13.76 -0.55 -11.58
CA LEU A 99 14.72 -0.42 -12.68
C LEU A 99 14.62 -1.67 -13.59
N PRO A 100 14.81 -1.56 -14.91
CA PRO A 100 14.81 -2.73 -15.79
C PRO A 100 15.99 -3.66 -15.49
N LYS A 101 15.85 -4.96 -15.78
CA LYS A 101 16.97 -5.91 -15.69
C LYS A 101 18.00 -5.53 -16.75
N PRO A 102 19.29 -5.39 -16.41
CA PRO A 102 20.32 -5.14 -17.40
C PRO A 102 20.35 -6.32 -18.39
N ASN A 103 20.24 -6.02 -19.68
CA ASN A 103 20.33 -6.97 -20.78
C ASN A 103 21.35 -6.43 -21.80
N ARG A 104 22.05 -7.32 -22.51
CA ARG A 104 23.09 -6.96 -23.49
C ARG A 104 22.58 -5.99 -24.56
N LYS A 105 21.30 -6.10 -24.95
CA LYS A 105 20.63 -5.33 -26.02
C LYS A 105 20.12 -3.93 -25.60
N ILE A 106 20.27 -3.52 -24.34
CA ILE A 106 19.78 -2.20 -23.88
C ILE A 106 20.69 -1.10 -24.44
N LYS A 107 20.12 -0.15 -25.19
CA LYS A 107 20.84 1.01 -25.77
C LYS A 107 21.44 1.92 -24.69
N ASN A 108 20.66 2.25 -23.66
CA ASN A 108 21.11 3.12 -22.57
C ASN A 108 21.52 2.29 -21.35
N LYS A 109 22.73 1.73 -21.39
CA LYS A 109 23.31 1.01 -20.24
C LYS A 109 23.63 2.01 -19.14
N GLN A 110 23.05 1.81 -17.96
CA GLN A 110 23.43 2.58 -16.78
C GLN A 110 24.85 2.18 -16.37
N LYS A 111 25.72 3.18 -16.14
CA LYS A 111 27.10 2.95 -15.67
C LYS A 111 27.12 2.37 -14.24
N GLN A 112 26.13 2.74 -13.42
CA GLN A 112 26.01 2.26 -12.04
C GLN A 112 25.32 0.89 -11.98
N LYS A 113 25.80 0.02 -11.09
CA LYS A 113 25.16 -1.27 -10.78
C LYS A 113 23.73 -1.06 -10.28
N ARG A 114 22.80 -1.89 -10.77
CA ARG A 114 21.41 -1.89 -10.31
C ARG A 114 21.33 -2.33 -8.84
N PRO A 115 20.77 -1.51 -7.93
CA PRO A 115 20.57 -1.92 -6.53
C PRO A 115 19.45 -2.97 -6.42
N ILE A 116 19.60 -3.90 -5.45
CA ILE A 116 18.65 -4.99 -5.20
C ILE A 116 17.26 -4.45 -4.84
N SER A 117 17.20 -3.36 -4.06
CA SER A 117 15.95 -2.68 -3.66
C SER A 117 15.11 -2.15 -4.81
N ARG A 118 15.69 -1.99 -6.02
CA ARG A 118 14.99 -1.57 -7.24
C ARG A 118 14.76 -2.71 -8.22
N THR A 119 14.82 -3.95 -7.74
CA THR A 119 14.45 -5.14 -8.51
C THR A 119 12.95 -5.38 -8.48
N LEU A 120 12.41 -6.01 -9.53
CA LEU A 120 10.98 -6.32 -9.61
C LEU A 120 10.54 -7.21 -8.44
N THR A 121 11.32 -8.24 -8.12
CA THR A 121 11.05 -9.18 -7.03
C THR A 121 11.02 -8.48 -5.68
N SER A 122 12.07 -7.72 -5.34
CA SER A 122 12.15 -6.98 -4.07
C SER A 122 11.03 -5.94 -3.94
N VAL A 123 10.71 -5.21 -5.02
CA VAL A 123 9.61 -4.24 -4.98
C VAL A 123 8.26 -4.92 -4.80
N HIS A 124 8.03 -6.09 -5.41
CA HIS A 124 6.78 -6.83 -5.26
C HIS A 124 6.61 -7.42 -3.85
N GLU A 125 7.70 -7.75 -3.16
CA GLU A 125 7.69 -8.18 -1.76
C GLU A 125 7.40 -7.00 -0.83
N ALA A 126 8.10 -5.89 -1.02
CA ALA A 126 7.88 -4.70 -0.23
C ALA A 126 6.48 -4.07 -0.42
N ILE A 127 5.83 -4.30 -1.58
CA ILE A 127 4.42 -3.93 -1.77
C ILE A 127 3.50 -4.84 -0.94
N LEU A 128 3.79 -6.14 -0.81
CA LEU A 128 2.99 -7.04 0.05
C LEU A 128 3.07 -6.61 1.51
N GLU A 129 4.26 -6.28 2.00
CA GLU A 129 4.48 -5.79 3.37
C GLU A 129 3.69 -4.52 3.64
N ASP A 130 3.73 -3.52 2.74
CA ASP A 130 2.97 -2.28 2.91
C ASP A 130 1.45 -2.51 2.95
N LEU A 131 0.95 -3.44 2.12
CA LEU A 131 -0.47 -3.77 2.06
C LEU A 131 -0.97 -4.40 3.36
N CYS A 132 -0.16 -5.25 3.98
CA CYS A 132 -0.58 -6.04 5.14
C CYS A 132 -0.51 -5.25 6.46
N PHE A 133 0.15 -4.09 6.49
CA PHE A 133 0.23 -3.27 7.70
C PHE A 133 -1.18 -2.92 8.23
N PRO A 134 -1.48 -3.15 9.53
CA PRO A 134 -0.54 -3.41 10.64
C PRO A 134 -0.06 -4.84 10.86
N ALA A 135 -0.59 -5.85 10.16
CA ALA A 135 -0.15 -7.24 10.35
C ALA A 135 1.20 -7.47 9.71
N GLU A 136 2.03 -8.22 10.41
CA GLU A 136 3.28 -8.72 9.89
C GLU A 136 3.04 -10.04 9.15
N ILE A 137 3.83 -10.25 8.09
CA ILE A 137 3.80 -11.48 7.32
C ILE A 137 4.71 -12.48 8.04
N VAL A 138 4.11 -13.52 8.64
CA VAL A 138 4.83 -14.59 9.33
C VAL A 138 5.50 -15.53 8.34
N GLY A 139 4.85 -15.75 7.19
CA GLY A 139 5.36 -16.68 6.20
C GLY A 139 4.77 -16.47 4.82
N LYS A 140 5.45 -17.03 3.82
CA LYS A 140 5.03 -16.97 2.43
C LYS A 140 5.31 -18.30 1.75
N ARG A 141 4.28 -18.88 1.15
CA ARG A 141 4.37 -20.11 0.36
C ARG A 141 3.95 -19.81 -1.06
N ILE A 142 4.66 -20.35 -2.04
CA ILE A 142 4.27 -20.21 -3.45
C ILE A 142 3.83 -21.58 -3.93
N ARG A 143 2.52 -21.73 -4.18
CA ARG A 143 1.98 -22.94 -4.80
C ARG A 143 2.05 -22.78 -6.31
N ILE A 144 2.65 -23.75 -6.97
CA ILE A 144 2.65 -23.87 -8.43
C ILE A 144 1.55 -24.88 -8.77
N LYS A 145 0.60 -24.49 -9.62
CA LYS A 145 -0.45 -25.40 -10.12
C LYS A 145 0.07 -26.24 -11.29
N ALA A 146 -0.65 -27.30 -11.64
CA ALA A 146 -0.33 -28.14 -12.80
C ALA A 146 -0.23 -27.31 -14.10
N ASP A 147 -1.08 -26.29 -14.24
CA ASP A 147 -1.07 -25.34 -15.37
C ASP A 147 0.15 -24.39 -15.39
N GLY A 148 1.08 -24.52 -14.45
CA GLY A 148 2.25 -23.64 -14.27
C GLY A 148 1.94 -22.27 -13.62
N SER A 149 0.66 -21.97 -13.36
CA SER A 149 0.25 -20.74 -12.68
C SER A 149 0.71 -20.73 -11.22
N LYS A 150 1.15 -19.55 -10.74
CA LYS A 150 1.68 -19.37 -9.39
C LYS A 150 0.64 -18.67 -8.52
N LEU A 151 0.31 -19.28 -7.38
CA LEU A 151 -0.53 -18.71 -6.34
C LEU A 151 0.32 -18.49 -5.09
N ILE A 152 0.41 -17.24 -4.66
CA ILE A 152 1.18 -16.87 -3.48
C ILE A 152 0.24 -16.95 -2.27
N LYS A 153 0.53 -17.84 -1.33
CA LYS A 153 -0.14 -17.91 -0.03
C LYS A 153 0.69 -17.14 0.99
N VAL A 154 0.11 -16.09 1.55
CA VAL A 154 0.75 -15.23 2.55
C VAL A 154 0.11 -15.52 3.90
N HIS A 155 0.93 -15.90 4.86
CA HIS A 155 0.54 -16.16 6.23
C HIS A 155 0.70 -14.89 7.04
N LEU A 156 -0.40 -14.39 7.59
CA LEU A 156 -0.44 -13.20 8.43
C LEU A 156 -0.48 -13.58 9.91
N ASP A 157 -0.03 -12.69 10.78
CA ASP A 157 -0.14 -12.89 12.23
C ASP A 157 -1.61 -12.99 12.68
N LYS A 158 -1.92 -14.03 13.48
CA LYS A 158 -3.26 -14.34 13.97
C LYS A 158 -3.77 -13.29 14.96
N ASN A 159 -2.88 -12.62 15.70
CA ASN A 159 -3.26 -11.58 16.67
C ASN A 159 -4.00 -10.40 16.04
N GLN A 160 -3.77 -10.14 14.75
CA GLN A 160 -4.36 -9.02 14.03
C GLN A 160 -5.54 -9.41 13.13
N GLN A 161 -5.99 -10.67 13.20
CA GLN A 161 -7.05 -11.22 12.35
C GLN A 161 -8.30 -10.33 12.35
N THR A 162 -8.81 -9.97 13.54
CA THR A 162 -10.03 -9.16 13.69
C THR A 162 -9.96 -7.80 12.97
N ASN A 163 -8.77 -7.20 12.91
CA ASN A 163 -8.58 -5.87 12.30
C ASN A 163 -8.41 -5.90 10.78
N ILE A 164 -7.98 -7.03 10.21
CA ILE A 164 -7.53 -7.11 8.81
C ILE A 164 -8.40 -8.04 7.96
N GLU A 165 -9.09 -9.00 8.56
CA GLU A 165 -9.92 -9.98 7.87
C GLU A 165 -10.89 -9.35 6.86
N HIS A 166 -11.57 -8.27 7.26
CA HIS A 166 -12.51 -7.55 6.39
C HIS A 166 -11.86 -6.83 5.19
N LYS A 167 -10.52 -6.69 5.15
CA LYS A 167 -9.75 -6.03 4.08
C LYS A 167 -9.04 -7.01 3.14
N LEU A 168 -9.02 -8.31 3.44
CA LEU A 168 -8.24 -9.30 2.68
C LEU A 168 -8.62 -9.38 1.20
N GLU A 169 -9.92 -9.27 0.90
CA GLU A 169 -10.43 -9.25 -0.47
C GLU A 169 -9.88 -8.05 -1.26
N VAL A 170 -9.84 -6.88 -0.61
CA VAL A 170 -9.27 -5.66 -1.18
C VAL A 170 -7.77 -5.81 -1.41
N PHE A 171 -7.03 -6.36 -0.45
CA PHE A 171 -5.58 -6.56 -0.59
C PHE A 171 -5.25 -7.46 -1.77
N ARG A 172 -6.00 -8.55 -1.95
CA ARG A 172 -5.88 -9.45 -3.11
C ARG A 172 -6.11 -8.70 -4.42
N GLY A 173 -7.21 -7.93 -4.50
CA GLY A 173 -7.55 -7.15 -5.68
C GLY A 173 -6.50 -6.07 -6.01
N VAL A 174 -6.04 -5.33 -5.00
CA VAL A 174 -5.01 -4.30 -5.15
C VAL A 174 -3.71 -4.91 -5.64
N TYR A 175 -3.24 -6.00 -5.02
CA TYR A 175 -1.99 -6.63 -5.41
C TYR A 175 -2.04 -7.17 -6.84
N LYS A 176 -3.15 -7.82 -7.21
CA LYS A 176 -3.37 -8.31 -8.58
C LYS A 176 -3.36 -7.17 -9.60
N ARG A 177 -3.98 -6.03 -9.28
CA ARG A 177 -4.02 -4.86 -10.18
C ARG A 177 -2.68 -4.15 -10.32
N LEU A 178 -1.84 -4.17 -9.29
CA LEU A 178 -0.51 -3.52 -9.34
C LEU A 178 0.55 -4.42 -9.96
N THR A 179 0.52 -5.73 -9.67
CA THR A 179 1.61 -6.65 -10.00
C THR A 179 1.25 -7.72 -11.03
N GLY A 180 -0.04 -7.95 -11.28
CA GLY A 180 -0.54 -9.04 -12.12
C GLY A 180 -0.45 -10.43 -11.49
N LYS A 181 -0.05 -10.54 -10.21
CA LYS A 181 0.10 -11.82 -9.51
C LYS A 181 -1.09 -12.11 -8.61
N ASP A 182 -1.48 -13.38 -8.53
CA ASP A 182 -2.54 -13.84 -7.62
C ASP A 182 -1.97 -14.15 -6.23
N VAL A 183 -2.65 -13.63 -5.21
CA VAL A 183 -2.30 -13.80 -3.79
C VAL A 183 -3.54 -14.26 -3.03
N VAL A 184 -3.32 -15.11 -2.03
CA VAL A 184 -4.29 -15.50 -1.02
C VAL A 184 -3.67 -15.25 0.35
N PHE A 185 -4.42 -14.65 1.26
CA PHE A 185 -4.01 -14.39 2.63
C PHE A 185 -4.67 -15.42 3.54
N GLU A 186 -3.88 -16.04 4.42
CA GLU A 186 -4.31 -17.08 5.36
C GLU A 186 -3.80 -16.70 6.76
N PHE A 187 -4.55 -17.06 7.80
CA PHE A 187 -4.11 -16.99 9.18
C PHE A 187 -3.77 -18.42 9.63
N PRO A 188 -2.50 -18.74 9.91
CA PRO A 188 -2.13 -20.07 10.40
C PRO A 188 -2.65 -20.26 11.83
N ASP A 189 -3.09 -21.48 12.14
CA ASP A 189 -3.63 -21.79 13.48
C ASP A 189 -2.59 -21.94 14.57
N TYR A 190 -1.34 -22.23 14.19
CA TYR A 190 -0.24 -22.40 15.11
C TYR A 190 0.35 -21.04 15.52
N VAL A 191 0.41 -20.81 16.83
CA VAL A 191 1.22 -19.74 17.43
C VAL A 191 2.63 -20.31 17.55
N LEU A 192 3.62 -19.68 16.92
CA LEU A 192 5.04 -19.98 17.16
C LEU A 192 5.51 -19.28 18.44
#